data_AF-A0A645CRA7-F1
#
_entry.id   AF-A0A645CRA7-F1
#
_cell.length_a   1.000
_cell.length_b   1.000
_cell.length_c   1.000
_cell.angle_alpha   90.00
_cell.angle_beta   90.00
_cell.angle_gamma   90.00
#
_symmetry.space_group_name_H-M   'P 1'
#
loop_
_entity.id
_entity.type
_entity.pdbx_description
1 polymer ?
#
loop_
_entity_poly.entity_id
_entity_poly.type
_entity_poly.pdbx_seq_one_letter_code
_entity_poly.pdbx_strand_id
1 'polypeptide(L)'
;MLGLPYWVIFEWLTPIVEAAGIIYMIIQIAIGQLDINIFLILFGFTYLFSILFSVWAVVFEEFSYPKYKKSSDLIKLIAISLIEPFFNHPMNVWFSLKGNYHYMTGVRSWGKMERKGFAKK
;
A
#
# COMPACT_ATOMS: atom_id res chain seq x y z
N MET A 1 12.59 20.52 12.37
CA MET A 1 11.33 21.21 11.98
C MET A 1 10.82 20.83 10.58
N LEU A 2 11.56 20.06 9.77
CA LEU A 2 11.10 19.58 8.44
C LEU A 2 10.18 18.34 8.50
N GLY A 3 10.13 17.64 9.64
CA GLY A 3 9.36 16.41 9.78
C GLY A 3 7.85 16.59 9.66
N LEU A 4 7.29 17.70 10.17
CA LEU A 4 5.84 17.93 10.13
C LEU A 4 5.34 18.24 8.70
N PRO A 5 5.99 19.14 7.93
CA PRO A 5 5.67 19.28 6.51
C PRO A 5 5.80 17.98 5.71
N TYR A 6 6.86 17.20 5.94
CA TYR A 6 7.05 15.91 5.29
C TYR A 6 5.90 14.95 5.59
N TRP A 7 5.57 14.80 6.86
CA TRP A 7 4.50 13.91 7.33
C TRP A 7 3.15 14.27 6.70
N VAL A 8 2.80 15.56 6.66
CA VAL A 8 1.53 16.00 6.08
C VAL A 8 1.46 15.71 4.58
N ILE A 9 2.53 16.01 3.83
CA ILE A 9 2.53 15.93 2.37
C ILE A 9 2.71 14.49 1.86
N PHE A 10 3.54 13.69 2.52
CA PHE A 10 3.92 12.36 2.01
C PHE A 10 3.28 11.21 2.77
N GLU A 11 2.84 11.38 4.02
CA GLU A 11 2.15 10.32 4.74
C GLU A 11 0.65 10.53 4.74
N TRP A 12 0.18 11.70 5.19
CA TRP A 12 -1.25 11.97 5.33
C TRP A 12 -1.96 12.21 3.98
N LEU A 13 -1.35 12.98 3.08
CA LEU A 13 -1.96 13.37 1.80
C LEU A 13 -1.90 12.28 0.72
N THR A 14 -0.93 11.36 0.81
CA THR A 14 -0.73 10.26 -0.14
C THR A 14 -1.99 9.46 -0.48
N PRO A 15 -2.76 8.92 0.48
CA PRO A 15 -3.98 8.17 0.16
C PRO A 15 -5.05 9.02 -0.55
N ILE A 16 -5.09 10.33 -0.32
CA ILE A 16 -6.04 11.24 -0.97
C ILE A 16 -5.64 11.46 -2.43
N VAL A 17 -4.34 11.71 -2.67
CA VAL A 17 -3.79 11.91 -4.02
C VAL A 17 -3.91 10.63 -4.84
N GLU A 18 -3.64 9.48 -4.24
CA GLU A 18 -3.79 8.18 -4.90
C GLU A 18 -5.24 7.92 -5.33
N ALA A 19 -6.20 8.13 -4.42
CA ALA A 19 -7.63 7.99 -4.75
C ALA A 19 -8.06 8.95 -5.87
N ALA A 20 -7.59 10.19 -5.82
CA ALA A 20 -7.84 11.18 -6.88
C ALA A 20 -7.22 10.74 -8.22
N GLY A 21 -6.01 10.18 -8.20
CA GLY A 21 -5.33 9.63 -9.38
C GLY A 21 -6.09 8.47 -10.00
N ILE A 22 -6.63 7.55 -9.20
CA ILE A 22 -7.47 6.43 -9.66
C ILE A 22 -8.76 6.95 -10.31
N ILE A 23 -9.44 7.91 -9.67
CA ILE A 23 -10.65 8.54 -10.22
C ILE A 23 -10.33 9.22 -11.56
N TYR A 24 -9.23 9.97 -11.62
CA TYR A 24 -8.77 10.63 -12.84
C TYR A 24 -8.50 9.61 -13.96
N MET A 25 -7.82 8.50 -13.65
CA MET A 25 -7.58 7.43 -14.61
C MET A 25 -8.90 6.85 -15.16
N ILE A 26 -9.89 6.58 -14.29
CA ILE A 26 -11.21 6.08 -14.70
C ILE A 26 -11.90 7.07 -15.65
N ILE A 27 -11.83 8.37 -15.36
CA ILE A 27 -12.38 9.43 -16.22
C ILE A 27 -11.70 9.42 -17.60
N GLN A 28 -10.37 9.32 -17.64
CA GLN A 28 -9.62 9.28 -18.90
C GLN A 28 -9.94 8.05 -19.76
N ILE A 29 -10.17 6.90 -19.11
CA ILE A 29 -10.64 5.68 -19.78
C ILE A 29 -12.06 5.90 -20.36
N ALA A 30 -12.97 6.52 -19.60
CA ALA A 30 -14.34 6.77 -20.03
C ALA A 30 -14.44 7.73 -21.22
N ILE A 31 -13.55 8.72 -21.31
CA ILE A 31 -13.49 9.69 -22.41
C ILE A 31 -12.72 9.10 -23.61
N GLY A 32 -12.01 7.97 -23.45
CA GLY A 32 -11.24 7.31 -24.50
C GLY A 32 -9.95 8.04 -24.87
N GLN A 33 -9.47 8.94 -24.03
CA GLN A 33 -8.23 9.70 -24.24
C GLN A 33 -6.99 8.99 -23.71
N LEU A 34 -7.17 7.88 -22.98
CA LEU A 34 -6.08 7.10 -22.44
C LEU A 34 -5.47 6.18 -23.51
N ASP A 35 -4.21 6.42 -23.88
CA ASP A 35 -3.42 5.44 -24.61
C ASP A 35 -3.07 4.28 -23.68
N ILE A 36 -3.75 3.15 -23.88
CA ILE A 36 -3.61 1.94 -23.06
C ILE A 36 -2.19 1.38 -23.17
N ASN A 37 -1.51 1.50 -24.33
CA ASN A 37 -0.17 0.96 -24.51
C ASN A 37 0.84 1.72 -23.65
N ILE A 38 0.80 3.07 -23.71
CA ILE A 38 1.67 3.92 -22.90
C ILE A 38 1.38 3.70 -21.41
N PHE A 39 0.10 3.62 -21.04
CA PHE A 39 -0.32 3.34 -19.67
C PHE A 39 0.26 2.02 -19.15
N LEU A 40 0.13 0.92 -19.89
CA LEU A 40 0.64 -0.38 -19.46
C LEU A 40 2.16 -0.41 -19.33
N ILE A 41 2.89 0.27 -20.23
CA ILE A 41 4.35 0.37 -20.16
C ILE A 41 4.77 1.15 -18.91
N LEU A 42 4.18 2.33 -18.67
CA LEU A 42 4.49 3.15 -17.50
C LEU A 42 4.07 2.47 -16.19
N PHE A 43 2.91 1.85 -16.17
CA PHE A 43 2.43 1.08 -15.02
C PHE A 43 3.38 -0.08 -14.72
N GLY A 44 3.74 -0.89 -15.72
CA GLY A 44 4.69 -1.98 -15.56
C GLY A 44 6.06 -1.51 -15.07
N PHE A 45 6.59 -0.42 -15.64
CA PHE A 45 7.87 0.15 -15.24
C PHE A 45 7.87 0.62 -13.78
N THR A 46 6.89 1.43 -13.39
CA THR A 46 6.78 1.96 -12.02
C THR A 46 6.51 0.87 -10.99
N TYR A 47 5.69 -0.12 -11.36
CA TYR A 47 5.41 -1.29 -10.52
C TYR A 47 6.68 -2.14 -10.29
N LEU A 48 7.41 -2.50 -11.35
CA LEU A 48 8.67 -3.26 -11.23
C LEU A 48 9.73 -2.48 -10.45
N PHE A 49 9.80 -1.18 -10.64
CA PHE A 49 10.71 -0.31 -9.89
C PHE A 49 10.39 -0.29 -8.38
N SER A 50 9.09 -0.29 -8.03
CA SER A 50 8.65 -0.37 -6.63
C SER A 50 8.99 -1.71 -6.00
N ILE A 51 8.74 -2.82 -6.70
CA ILE A 51 9.14 -4.16 -6.25
C ILE A 51 10.64 -4.24 -6.04
N LEU A 52 11.43 -3.66 -6.94
CA LEU A 52 12.88 -3.68 -6.83
C LEU A 52 13.35 -3.10 -5.51
N PHE A 53 12.75 -2.00 -5.03
CA PHE A 53 13.06 -1.46 -3.70
C PHE A 53 12.69 -2.41 -2.56
N SER A 54 11.51 -3.03 -2.61
CA SER A 54 11.08 -4.00 -1.59
C SER A 54 12.02 -5.22 -1.54
N VAL A 55 12.42 -5.74 -2.70
CA VAL A 55 13.38 -6.85 -2.80
C VAL A 55 14.75 -6.42 -2.29
N TRP A 56 15.23 -5.23 -2.66
CA TRP A 56 16.49 -4.70 -2.15
C TRP A 56 16.49 -4.54 -0.63
N ALA A 57 15.38 -4.09 -0.04
CA ALA A 57 15.26 -3.99 1.41
C ALA A 57 15.40 -5.36 2.09
N VAL A 58 14.72 -6.39 1.57
CA VAL A 58 14.81 -7.77 2.09
C VAL A 58 16.22 -8.35 1.93
N VAL A 59 16.84 -8.16 0.76
CA VAL A 59 18.20 -8.63 0.49
C VAL A 59 19.22 -7.92 1.39
N PHE A 60 19.10 -6.60 1.53
CA PHE A 60 19.97 -5.80 2.38
C PHE A 60 19.83 -6.17 3.86
N GLU A 61 18.61 -6.46 4.32
CA GLU A 61 18.38 -6.95 5.68
C GLU A 61 19.08 -8.30 5.92
N GLU A 62 18.98 -9.25 4.99
CA GLU A 62 19.66 -10.54 5.11
C GLU A 62 21.19 -10.42 5.10
N PHE A 63 21.75 -9.52 4.28
CA PHE A 63 23.20 -9.25 4.28
C PHE A 63 23.68 -8.62 5.59
N SER A 64 22.90 -7.69 6.16
CA SER A 64 23.29 -6.96 7.38
C SER A 64 23.03 -7.76 8.65
N TYR A 65 21.93 -8.51 8.67
CA TYR A 65 21.45 -9.30 9.80
C TYR A 65 20.87 -10.63 9.29
N PRO A 66 21.69 -11.67 9.11
CA PRO A 66 21.21 -12.98 8.65
C PRO A 66 20.31 -13.61 9.72
N LYS A 67 19.01 -13.36 9.61
CA LYS A 67 17.97 -13.85 10.52
C LYS A 67 17.33 -15.13 10.00
N TYR A 68 17.32 -15.34 8.69
CA TYR A 68 16.62 -16.46 8.07
C TYR A 68 17.56 -17.65 7.88
N LYS A 69 17.26 -18.77 8.55
CA LYS A 69 18.09 -19.99 8.48
C LYS A 69 17.95 -20.77 7.16
N LYS A 70 16.95 -20.46 6.34
CA LYS A 70 16.64 -21.17 5.09
C LYS A 70 16.40 -20.19 3.94
N SER A 71 17.11 -20.39 2.83
CA SER A 71 16.95 -19.61 1.59
C SER A 71 15.54 -19.71 0.99
N SER A 72 14.78 -20.76 1.31
CA SER A 72 13.37 -20.91 0.92
C SER A 72 12.46 -19.83 1.50
N ASP A 73 12.79 -19.31 2.68
CA ASP A 73 11.97 -18.30 3.35
C ASP A 73 12.21 -16.91 2.72
N LEU A 74 13.42 -16.64 2.24
CA LEU A 74 13.73 -15.45 1.43
C LEU A 74 12.94 -15.41 0.12
N ILE A 75 12.86 -16.55 -0.59
CA ILE A 75 12.08 -16.64 -1.83
C ILE A 75 10.59 -16.38 -1.57
N LYS A 76 10.05 -16.88 -0.45
CA LYS A 76 8.66 -16.59 -0.05
C LYS A 76 8.44 -15.12 0.26
N LEU A 77 9.38 -14.45 0.93
CA LEU A 77 9.29 -13.01 1.20
C LEU A 77 9.29 -12.19 -0.08
N ILE A 78 10.17 -12.53 -1.03
CA ILE A 78 10.20 -11.91 -2.35
C ILE A 78 8.87 -12.14 -3.09
N ALA A 79 8.34 -13.37 -3.06
CA ALA A 79 7.04 -13.67 -3.68
C ALA A 79 5.89 -12.89 -3.03
N ILE A 80 5.91 -12.69 -1.71
CA ILE A 80 4.92 -11.88 -0.99
C ILE A 80 5.01 -10.41 -1.40
N SER A 81 6.22 -9.86 -1.58
CA SER A 81 6.41 -8.47 -2.00
C SER A 81 5.82 -8.17 -3.40
N LEU A 82 5.67 -9.17 -4.26
CA LEU A 82 4.97 -9.05 -5.54
C LEU A 82 3.45 -8.98 -5.40
N ILE A 83 2.90 -9.60 -4.35
CA ILE A 83 1.44 -9.70 -4.18
C ILE A 83 0.93 -8.54 -3.34
N GLU A 84 1.74 -8.05 -2.39
CA GLU A 84 1.38 -6.99 -1.46
C GLU A 84 0.71 -5.76 -2.11
N PRO A 85 1.22 -5.17 -3.20
CA PRO A 85 0.68 -3.93 -3.75
C PRO A 85 -0.75 -4.08 -4.30
N PHE A 86 -1.21 -5.30 -4.58
CA PHE A 86 -2.56 -5.53 -5.10
C PHE A 86 -3.61 -5.77 -4.02
N PHE A 87 -3.19 -6.22 -2.82
CA PHE A 87 -4.12 -6.59 -1.76
C PHE A 87 -4.00 -5.68 -0.53
N ASN A 88 -2.79 -5.58 0.02
CA ASN A 88 -2.56 -4.84 1.26
C ASN A 88 -2.64 -3.33 1.01
N HIS A 89 -2.02 -2.87 -0.07
CA HIS A 89 -1.94 -1.44 -0.36
C HIS A 89 -3.31 -0.79 -0.62
N PRO A 90 -4.21 -1.33 -1.48
CA PRO A 90 -5.54 -0.74 -1.67
C PRO A 90 -6.38 -0.78 -0.40
N MET A 91 -6.21 -1.81 0.42
CA MET A 91 -6.89 -1.91 1.71
C MET A 91 -6.43 -0.82 2.69
N ASN A 92 -5.13 -0.51 2.73
CA ASN A 92 -4.60 0.58 3.53
C ASN A 92 -5.08 1.95 3.05
N VAL A 93 -5.15 2.17 1.73
CA VAL A 93 -5.70 3.40 1.14
C VAL A 93 -7.17 3.55 1.54
N TRP A 94 -7.97 2.49 1.39
CA TRP A 94 -9.36 2.48 1.80
C TRP A 94 -9.55 2.81 3.28
N PHE A 95 -8.77 2.18 4.16
CA PHE A 95 -8.83 2.47 5.60
C PHE A 95 -8.40 3.90 5.93
N SER A 96 -7.41 4.44 5.21
CA SER A 96 -6.94 5.82 5.38
C SER A 96 -8.01 6.83 4.95
N LEU A 97 -8.67 6.61 3.82
CA LEU A 97 -9.78 7.44 3.35
C LEU A 97 -10.97 7.38 4.33
N LYS A 98 -11.32 6.17 4.78
CA LYS A 98 -12.38 5.97 5.78
C LYS A 98 -12.05 6.67 7.10
N GLY A 99 -10.81 6.61 7.56
CA GLY A 99 -10.33 7.32 8.75
C GLY A 99 -10.49 8.84 8.62
N ASN A 100 -10.09 9.41 7.48
CA ASN A 100 -10.28 10.83 7.19
C ASN A 100 -11.77 11.23 7.18
N TYR A 101 -12.62 10.40 6.56
CA TYR A 101 -14.06 10.62 6.56
C TYR A 101 -14.67 10.58 7.97
N HIS A 102 -14.29 9.60 8.80
CA HIS A 102 -14.74 9.51 10.19
C HIS A 102 -14.28 10.70 11.04
N TYR A 103 -13.05 11.18 10.81
CA TYR A 103 -12.54 12.38 11.46
C TYR A 103 -13.39 13.61 11.12
N MET A 104 -13.72 13.81 9.84
CA MET A 104 -14.56 14.93 9.39
C MET A 104 -16.02 14.84 9.88
N THR A 105 -16.57 13.63 9.96
CA THR A 105 -17.95 13.39 10.39
C THR A 105 -18.12 13.25 11.90
N GLY A 106 -17.03 13.35 12.67
CA GLY A 106 -17.05 13.25 14.13
C GLY A 106 -17.39 11.86 14.67
N VAL A 107 -17.33 10.82 13.84
CA VAL A 107 -17.58 9.43 14.25
C VAL A 107 -16.39 8.95 15.07
N ARG A 108 -16.60 8.74 16.37
CA ARG A 108 -15.58 8.25 17.30
C ARG A 108 -15.77 6.79 17.72
N SER A 109 -16.74 6.08 17.13
CA SER A 109 -17.01 4.68 17.48
C SER A 109 -16.07 3.73 16.73
N TRP A 110 -15.30 2.95 17.48
CA TRP A 110 -14.39 1.92 16.94
C TRP A 110 -15.10 0.59 16.59
N GLY A 111 -16.44 0.59 16.59
CA GLY A 111 -17.25 -0.63 16.53
C GLY A 111 -17.28 -1.39 17.86
N LYS A 112 -18.01 -2.52 17.90
CA LYS A 112 -18.04 -3.42 19.05
C LYS A 112 -16.81 -4.33 19.01
N MET A 113 -15.84 -4.10 19.89
CA MET A 113 -14.71 -5.02 20.08
C MET A 113 -15.14 -6.20 20.96
N GLU A 114 -15.88 -7.15 20.38
CA GLU A 114 -16.26 -8.37 21.08
C GLU A 114 -15.06 -9.32 21.14
N ARG A 115 -14.45 -9.42 22.33
CA ARG A 115 -13.41 -10.41 22.60
C ARG A 115 -14.08 -11.79 22.69
N LYS A 116 -13.99 -12.58 21.62
CA LYS A 116 -14.27 -14.02 21.73
C LYS A 116 -13.12 -14.65 22.52
N GLY A 117 -13.40 -15.00 23.77
CA GLY A 117 -12.49 -15.82 24.58
C GLY A 117 -12.24 -17.17 23.91
N PHE A 118 -11.14 -17.83 24.29
CA PHE A 118 -10.89 -19.19 23.82
C PHE A 118 -12.01 -20.10 24.34
N ALA A 119 -12.77 -20.70 23.43
CA ALA A 119 -13.72 -21.73 23.80
C ALA A 119 -12.95 -22.86 24.51
N LYS A 120 -13.36 -23.19 25.74
CA LYS A 120 -12.85 -24.36 26.44
C LYS A 120 -13.30 -25.58 25.64
N LYS A 121 -12.32 -26.37 25.22
CA LYS A 121 -12.49 -27.59 24.43
C LYS A 121 -13.42 -28.57 25.13
#